data_AF-A0A963PF44-F1
#
_entry.id   AF-A0A963PF44-F1
#
_cell.length_a   1.000
_cell.length_b   1.000
_cell.length_c   1.000
_cell.angle_alpha   90.00
_cell.angle_beta   90.00
_cell.angle_gamma   90.00
#
_symmetry.space_group_name_H-M   'P 1'
#
loop_
_entity.id
_entity.type
_entity.pdbx_description
1 polymer ?
#
loop_
_entity_poly.entity_id
_entity_poly.type
_entity_poly.pdbx_seq_one_letter_code
_entity_poly.pdbx_strand_id
1 'polypeptide(L)'
;MPIAIPKPPVGKGQIVFFRPGGMGFALGCSVNENGQKVSSLGAGKYFIMVTDPGRHEFTVQSEAKDVLALEVESDETQYASCKIKMGILVGRPDIRPATEAEFLKATKLKMVDADDMGPAPGALKPEEVTAALAMADTIESVEVPAEEPAPAVEEAQSAEMAVTDTSDDESEVEN
;
A
#
# COMPACT_ATOMS: atom_id res chain seq x y z
N MET A 1 -19.67 -8.54 -8.41
CA MET A 1 -19.78 -7.66 -7.23
C MET A 1 -18.42 -7.01 -7.04
N PRO A 2 -18.35 -5.69 -6.80
CA PRO A 2 -17.11 -5.03 -6.43
C PRO A 2 -16.60 -5.61 -5.10
N ILE A 3 -15.28 -5.69 -4.94
CA ILE A 3 -14.66 -6.14 -3.69
C ILE A 3 -14.68 -4.96 -2.73
N ALA A 4 -15.30 -5.12 -1.56
CA ALA A 4 -15.27 -4.12 -0.51
C ALA A 4 -14.00 -4.29 0.33
N ILE A 5 -13.24 -3.20 0.51
CA ILE A 5 -12.05 -3.15 1.36
C ILE A 5 -12.42 -2.32 2.59
N PRO A 6 -12.28 -2.86 3.82
CA PRO A 6 -12.49 -2.09 5.03
C PRO A 6 -11.46 -0.96 5.12
N LYS A 7 -11.82 0.14 5.77
CA LYS A 7 -10.87 1.20 6.09
C LYS A 7 -9.87 0.72 7.16
N PRO A 8 -8.62 1.23 7.17
CA PRO A 8 -7.68 0.96 8.25
C PRO A 8 -8.27 1.38 9.61
N PRO A 9 -7.96 0.66 10.71
CA PRO A 9 -8.22 1.14 12.06
C PRO A 9 -7.53 2.48 12.32
N VAL A 10 -8.11 3.32 13.18
CA VAL A 10 -7.59 4.66 13.48
C VAL A 10 -6.13 4.59 13.95
N GLY A 11 -5.27 5.41 13.34
CA GLY A 11 -3.84 5.49 13.65
C GLY A 11 -3.01 4.30 13.16
N LYS A 12 -3.59 3.41 12.36
CA LYS A 12 -2.90 2.35 11.62
C LYS A 12 -2.95 2.63 10.13
N GLY A 13 -2.04 2.04 9.38
CA GLY A 13 -2.12 1.98 7.93
C GLY A 13 -2.59 0.60 7.47
N GLN A 14 -2.98 0.52 6.21
CA GLN A 14 -3.40 -0.73 5.58
C GLN A 14 -2.76 -0.90 4.21
N ILE A 15 -2.32 -2.11 3.90
CA ILE A 15 -1.83 -2.48 2.57
C ILE A 15 -2.69 -3.62 2.02
N VAL A 16 -3.19 -3.43 0.80
CA VAL A 16 -3.87 -4.47 0.02
C VAL A 16 -2.88 -5.07 -0.96
N PHE A 17 -2.48 -6.31 -0.70
CA PHE A 17 -1.65 -7.06 -1.64
C PHE A 17 -2.53 -7.89 -2.56
N PHE A 18 -2.26 -7.84 -3.87
CA PHE A 18 -3.01 -8.62 -4.84
C PHE A 18 -2.15 -9.15 -5.98
N ARG A 19 -2.60 -10.25 -6.56
CA ARG A 19 -2.05 -10.79 -7.81
C ARG A 19 -3.17 -10.92 -8.83
N PRO A 20 -3.11 -10.15 -9.95
CA PRO A 20 -4.01 -10.36 -11.07
C PRO A 20 -4.00 -11.82 -11.54
N GLY A 21 -5.15 -12.32 -11.99
CA GLY A 21 -5.22 -13.63 -12.64
C GLY A 21 -4.33 -13.69 -13.88
N GLY A 22 -3.79 -14.87 -14.18
CA GLY A 22 -2.90 -15.05 -15.32
C GLY A 22 -2.24 -16.43 -15.36
N MET A 23 -1.30 -16.60 -16.29
CA MET A 23 -0.53 -17.84 -16.45
C MET A 23 0.33 -18.11 -15.19
N GLY A 24 0.59 -19.39 -14.89
CA GLY A 24 1.42 -19.78 -13.74
C GLY A 24 0.64 -19.94 -12.43
N PHE A 25 -0.47 -20.69 -12.45
CA PHE A 25 -1.26 -21.01 -11.24
C PHE A 25 -0.47 -21.76 -10.17
N ALA A 26 0.54 -22.53 -10.55
CA ALA A 26 1.43 -23.25 -9.64
C ALA A 26 2.53 -22.35 -9.02
N LEU A 27 2.78 -21.18 -9.59
CA LEU A 27 3.71 -20.20 -9.05
C LEU A 27 2.94 -19.27 -8.13
N GLY A 28 3.43 -18.97 -6.93
CA GLY A 28 2.81 -18.04 -5.99
C GLY A 28 3.80 -16.98 -5.53
N CYS A 29 3.34 -15.80 -5.13
CA CYS A 29 4.20 -14.82 -4.47
C CYS A 29 4.06 -14.97 -2.96
N SER A 30 5.03 -15.62 -2.30
CA SER A 30 5.04 -15.65 -0.84
C SER A 30 5.52 -14.30 -0.32
N VAL A 31 4.61 -13.48 0.23
CA VAL A 31 4.94 -12.18 0.82
C VAL A 31 5.47 -12.41 2.23
N ASN A 32 6.64 -11.85 2.52
CA ASN A 32 7.30 -11.94 3.80
C ASN A 32 7.70 -10.55 4.26
N GLU A 33 7.66 -10.34 5.57
CA GLU A 33 8.10 -9.12 6.22
C GLU A 33 8.95 -9.52 7.43
N ASN A 34 10.07 -8.83 7.67
CA ASN A 34 10.97 -9.14 8.78
C ASN A 34 11.42 -10.62 8.83
N GLY A 35 11.51 -11.27 7.66
CA GLY A 35 11.88 -12.68 7.53
C GLY A 35 10.76 -13.68 7.86
N GLN A 36 9.55 -13.22 8.17
CA GLN A 36 8.40 -14.08 8.45
C GLN A 36 7.38 -14.02 7.30
N LYS A 37 6.77 -15.16 6.98
CA LYS A 37 5.69 -15.22 5.99
C LYS A 37 4.49 -14.45 6.50
N VAL A 38 4.00 -13.49 5.71
CA VAL A 38 2.72 -12.78 5.91
C VAL A 38 1.61 -13.55 5.23
N SER A 39 1.74 -13.86 3.95
CA SER A 39 0.74 -14.60 3.19
C SER A 39 1.27 -15.12 1.85
N SER A 40 0.68 -16.18 1.34
CA SER A 40 0.93 -16.71 -0.01
C SER A 40 -0.08 -16.16 -1.03
N LEU A 41 0.37 -15.36 -2.00
CA LEU A 41 -0.48 -14.85 -3.10
C LEU A 41 -0.50 -15.81 -4.30
N GLY A 42 -1.57 -16.59 -4.38
CA GLY A 42 -1.94 -17.34 -5.57
C GLY A 42 -2.42 -16.46 -6.74
N ALA A 43 -2.62 -17.05 -7.92
CA ALA A 43 -3.14 -16.32 -9.07
C ALA A 43 -4.61 -15.91 -8.82
N GLY A 44 -4.93 -14.63 -9.03
CA GLY A 44 -6.27 -14.12 -8.78
C GLY A 44 -6.61 -14.02 -7.29
N LYS A 45 -5.61 -13.86 -6.42
CA LYS A 45 -5.79 -13.76 -4.97
C LYS A 45 -5.40 -12.38 -4.45
N TYR A 46 -5.99 -11.98 -3.32
CA TYR A 46 -5.61 -10.79 -2.56
C TYR A 46 -5.72 -11.03 -1.06
N PHE A 47 -4.99 -10.25 -0.27
CA PHE A 47 -5.16 -10.19 1.18
C PHE A 47 -4.94 -8.75 1.66
N ILE A 48 -5.40 -8.48 2.88
CA ILE A 48 -5.30 -7.17 3.53
C ILE A 48 -4.37 -7.32 4.72
N MET A 49 -3.43 -6.39 4.87
CA MET A 49 -2.54 -6.30 6.01
C MET A 49 -2.72 -4.95 6.68
N VAL A 50 -3.04 -4.94 7.98
CA VAL A 50 -3.02 -3.75 8.83
C VAL A 50 -1.66 -3.68 9.51
N THR A 51 -1.06 -2.50 9.50
CA THR A 51 0.27 -2.29 10.06
C THR A 51 0.38 -0.94 10.75
N ASP A 52 1.40 -0.77 11.58
CA ASP A 52 1.80 0.52 12.10
C ASP A 52 2.26 1.46 10.97
N PRO A 53 2.07 2.78 11.09
CA PRO A 53 2.65 3.73 10.14
C PRO A 53 4.18 3.68 10.17
N GLY A 54 4.81 3.91 9.02
CA GLY A 54 6.26 3.98 8.84
C GLY A 54 6.78 3.10 7.71
N ARG A 55 8.09 2.87 7.71
CA ARG A 55 8.77 2.13 6.65
C ARG A 55 8.64 0.62 6.82
N HIS A 56 8.04 -0.03 5.84
CA HIS A 56 7.90 -1.48 5.76
C HIS A 56 8.67 -2.05 4.57
N GLU A 57 9.37 -3.18 4.78
CA GLU A 57 10.10 -3.88 3.73
C GLU A 57 9.53 -5.29 3.54
N PHE A 58 8.95 -5.52 2.36
CA PHE A 58 8.35 -6.77 1.96
C PHE A 58 9.25 -7.50 0.97
N THR A 59 9.33 -8.82 1.11
CA THR A 59 10.04 -9.67 0.17
C THR A 59 9.11 -10.72 -0.40
N VAL A 60 9.17 -10.95 -1.70
CA VAL A 60 8.43 -12.03 -2.36
C VAL A 60 9.36 -13.13 -2.83
N GLN A 61 8.93 -14.39 -2.63
CA GLN A 61 9.69 -15.57 -3.02
C GLN A 61 8.80 -16.61 -3.72
N SER A 62 9.28 -17.14 -4.85
CA SER A 62 8.69 -18.30 -5.55
C SER A 62 9.81 -19.21 -6.09
N GLU A 63 10.74 -18.62 -6.84
CA GLU A 63 11.99 -19.21 -7.38
C GLU A 63 13.14 -18.17 -7.37
N ALA A 64 12.78 -16.88 -7.41
CA ALA A 64 13.66 -15.74 -7.22
C ALA A 64 13.08 -14.83 -6.12
N LYS A 65 13.96 -14.01 -5.53
CA LYS A 65 13.60 -13.02 -4.50
C LYS A 65 13.44 -11.64 -5.14
N ASP A 66 12.39 -10.93 -4.76
CA ASP A 66 12.20 -9.51 -5.05
C ASP A 66 11.82 -8.76 -3.76
N VAL A 67 12.09 -7.46 -3.72
CA VAL A 67 11.92 -6.63 -2.51
C VAL A 67 11.13 -5.38 -2.85
N LEU A 68 10.16 -5.04 -2.00
CA LEU A 68 9.39 -3.80 -2.06
C LEU A 68 9.49 -3.10 -0.70
N ALA A 69 9.99 -1.87 -0.71
CA ALA A 69 9.87 -0.96 0.42
C ALA A 69 8.67 -0.03 0.22
N LEU A 70 7.82 0.10 1.23
CA LEU A 70 6.69 1.03 1.27
C LEU A 70 6.79 1.90 2.52
N GLU A 71 6.45 3.18 2.37
CA GLU A 71 6.23 4.09 3.50
C GLU A 71 4.72 4.14 3.74
N VAL A 72 4.26 3.58 4.85
CA VAL A 72 2.84 3.48 5.17
C VAL A 72 2.40 4.65 6.02
N GLU A 73 1.40 5.40 5.56
CA GLU A 73 0.82 6.51 6.33
C GLU A 73 -0.33 6.02 7.22
N SER A 74 -0.59 6.75 8.30
CA SER A 74 -1.75 6.51 9.17
C SER A 74 -3.05 6.81 8.43
N ASP A 75 -4.07 5.99 8.67
CA ASP A 75 -5.41 6.15 8.11
C ASP A 75 -5.45 6.05 6.57
N GLU A 76 -4.39 5.52 5.95
CA GLU A 76 -4.27 5.32 4.51
C GLU A 76 -4.38 3.83 4.12
N THR A 77 -5.01 3.56 2.96
CA THR A 77 -4.95 2.25 2.28
C THR A 77 -4.06 2.33 1.04
N GLN A 78 -2.93 1.64 1.09
CA GLN A 78 -2.04 1.48 -0.05
C GLN A 78 -2.24 0.13 -0.73
N TYR A 79 -1.78 0.03 -1.98
CA TYR A 79 -1.96 -1.17 -2.80
C TYR A 79 -0.60 -1.65 -3.31
N ALA A 80 -0.41 -2.97 -3.30
CA ALA A 80 0.79 -3.60 -3.85
C ALA A 80 0.39 -4.78 -4.76
N SER A 81 0.89 -4.77 -5.99
CA SER A 81 0.64 -5.85 -6.95
C SER A 81 1.85 -6.77 -7.06
N CYS A 82 1.60 -8.09 -7.05
CA CYS A 82 2.61 -9.06 -7.46
C CYS A 82 2.26 -9.62 -8.84
N LYS A 83 3.19 -9.52 -9.79
CA LYS A 83 3.07 -10.08 -11.14
C LYS A 83 4.17 -11.11 -11.36
N ILE A 84 3.85 -12.20 -12.05
CA ILE A 84 4.87 -13.17 -12.48
C ILE A 84 5.35 -12.76 -13.86
N LYS A 85 6.62 -12.37 -13.97
CA LYS A 85 7.25 -12.10 -15.26
C LYS A 85 7.82 -13.39 -15.82
N MET A 86 7.48 -13.67 -17.07
CA MET A 86 8.10 -14.76 -17.83
C MET A 86 9.51 -14.33 -18.25
N GLY A 87 10.51 -15.15 -17.95
CA GLY A 87 11.92 -14.91 -18.24
C GLY A 87 12.68 -16.19 -18.56
N ILE A 88 14.01 -16.12 -18.62
CA ILE A 88 14.90 -17.27 -18.91
C ILE A 88 14.81 -18.34 -17.82
N LEU A 89 14.49 -17.93 -16.59
CA LEU A 89 14.14 -18.81 -15.48
C LEU A 89 12.61 -18.99 -15.41
N VAL A 90 12.15 -20.13 -14.88
CA VAL A 90 10.73 -20.35 -14.57
C VAL A 90 10.27 -19.25 -13.59
N GLY A 91 9.07 -18.71 -13.82
CA GLY A 91 8.70 -17.31 -13.63
C GLY A 91 9.18 -16.59 -12.35
N ARG A 92 9.68 -15.35 -12.52
CA ARG A 92 10.13 -14.47 -11.43
C ARG A 92 8.98 -13.65 -10.86
N PRO A 93 8.81 -13.59 -9.53
CA PRO A 93 7.87 -12.67 -8.89
C PRO A 93 8.42 -11.24 -8.96
N ASP A 94 7.53 -10.30 -9.27
CA ASP A 94 7.79 -8.87 -9.39
C ASP A 94 6.75 -8.15 -8.54
N ILE A 95 7.17 -7.63 -7.38
CA ILE A 95 6.30 -6.94 -6.44
C ILE A 95 6.49 -5.43 -6.56
N ARG A 96 5.38 -4.68 -6.64
CA ARG A 96 5.41 -3.23 -6.86
C ARG A 96 4.26 -2.50 -6.15
N PRO A 97 4.43 -1.20 -5.86
CA PRO A 97 3.31 -0.34 -5.54
C PRO A 97 2.30 -0.36 -6.69
N ALA A 98 1.03 -0.25 -6.36
CA ALA A 98 -0.08 -0.24 -7.28
C ALA A 98 -1.12 0.78 -6.80
N THR A 99 -2.14 0.99 -7.63
CA THR A 99 -3.27 1.87 -7.31
C THR A 99 -4.55 1.08 -7.02
N GLU A 100 -5.49 1.70 -6.31
CA GLU A 100 -6.84 1.16 -6.15
C GLU A 100 -7.49 0.86 -7.51
N ALA A 101 -7.30 1.75 -8.49
CA ALA A 101 -7.81 1.54 -9.84
C ALA A 101 -7.26 0.27 -10.50
N GLU A 102 -6.00 -0.09 -10.27
CA GLU A 102 -5.42 -1.35 -10.74
C GLU A 102 -5.99 -2.57 -10.01
N PHE A 103 -6.22 -2.44 -8.71
CA PHE A 103 -6.87 -3.49 -7.91
C PHE A 103 -8.29 -3.77 -8.41
N LEU A 104 -9.11 -2.73 -8.61
CA LEU A 104 -10.49 -2.86 -9.11
C LEU A 104 -10.55 -3.38 -10.55
N LYS A 105 -9.54 -3.08 -11.38
CA LYS A 105 -9.40 -3.63 -12.74
C LYS A 105 -9.01 -5.10 -12.75
N ALA A 106 -8.38 -5.62 -11.70
CA ALA A 106 -8.04 -7.03 -11.58
C ALA A 106 -9.33 -7.84 -11.34
N THR A 107 -9.95 -8.30 -12.43
CA THR A 107 -11.23 -9.02 -12.34
C THR A 107 -11.09 -10.35 -11.59
N LYS A 108 -12.12 -10.73 -10.83
CA LYS A 108 -12.27 -12.04 -10.18
C LYS A 108 -11.24 -12.37 -9.08
N LEU A 109 -10.69 -11.35 -8.42
CA LEU A 109 -9.87 -11.57 -7.23
C LEU A 109 -10.68 -12.25 -6.12
N LYS A 110 -10.09 -13.25 -5.47
CA LYS A 110 -10.63 -13.90 -4.27
C LYS A 110 -9.71 -13.64 -3.10
N MET A 111 -10.25 -13.55 -1.89
CA MET A 111 -9.40 -13.44 -0.73
C MET A 111 -8.55 -14.71 -0.58
N VAL A 112 -7.34 -14.54 -0.06
CA VAL A 112 -6.48 -15.65 0.34
C VAL A 112 -7.17 -16.43 1.47
N ASP A 113 -7.04 -17.75 1.43
CA ASP A 113 -7.63 -18.65 2.42
C ASP A 113 -6.79 -18.62 3.71
N ALA A 114 -7.39 -18.94 4.86
CA ALA A 114 -6.72 -18.82 6.16
C ALA A 114 -5.44 -19.68 6.25
N ASP A 115 -5.40 -20.82 5.57
CA ASP A 115 -4.24 -21.73 5.53
C ASP A 115 -3.02 -21.15 4.78
N ASP A 116 -3.26 -20.20 3.88
CA ASP A 116 -2.21 -19.52 3.11
C ASP A 116 -1.63 -18.31 3.85
N MET A 117 -2.28 -17.86 4.94
CA MET A 117 -1.76 -16.82 5.83
C MET A 117 -0.61 -17.37 6.67
N GLY A 118 0.42 -16.56 6.87
CA GLY A 118 1.58 -16.91 7.67
C GLY A 118 1.46 -16.41 9.12
N PRO A 119 2.49 -16.68 9.93
CA PRO A 119 2.51 -16.30 11.35
C PRO A 119 2.82 -14.81 11.57
N ALA A 120 3.23 -14.07 10.54
CA ALA A 120 3.52 -12.64 10.70
C ALA A 120 2.22 -11.88 11.08
N PRO A 121 2.34 -10.84 11.94
CA PRO A 121 1.19 -10.06 12.37
C PRO A 121 0.60 -9.22 11.23
N GLY A 122 -0.63 -8.74 11.42
CA GLY A 122 -1.24 -7.72 10.57
C GLY A 122 -2.09 -8.24 9.41
N ALA A 123 -1.82 -9.44 8.87
CA ALA A 123 -2.67 -10.03 7.84
C ALA A 123 -4.06 -10.38 8.40
N LEU A 124 -5.11 -9.72 7.88
CA LEU A 124 -6.48 -9.94 8.31
C LEU A 124 -7.01 -11.25 7.73
N LYS A 125 -7.57 -12.11 8.59
CA LYS A 125 -8.30 -13.30 8.18
C LYS A 125 -9.63 -12.92 7.53
N PRO A 126 -10.23 -13.80 6.70
CA PRO A 126 -11.52 -13.52 6.05
C PRO A 126 -12.65 -13.15 7.04
N GLU A 127 -12.63 -13.76 8.22
CA GLU A 127 -13.57 -13.47 9.31
C GLU A 127 -13.37 -12.05 9.86
N GLU A 128 -12.12 -11.60 10.01
CA GLU A 128 -11.76 -10.26 10.50
C GLU A 128 -12.11 -9.18 9.49
N VAL A 129 -11.96 -9.46 8.18
CA VAL A 129 -12.40 -8.54 7.12
C VAL A 129 -13.92 -8.41 7.12
N THR A 130 -14.63 -9.53 7.27
CA THR A 130 -16.10 -9.51 7.35
C THR A 130 -16.56 -8.73 8.59
N ALA A 131 -15.91 -8.92 9.73
CA ALA A 131 -16.17 -8.16 10.94
C ALA A 131 -15.87 -6.66 10.76
N ALA A 132 -14.74 -6.31 10.15
CA ALA A 132 -14.36 -4.91 9.88
C ALA A 132 -15.34 -4.21 8.94
N LEU A 133 -15.84 -4.91 7.90
CA LEU A 133 -16.88 -4.38 7.01
C LEU A 133 -18.22 -4.20 7.73
N ALA A 134 -18.61 -5.12 8.61
CA ALA A 134 -19.83 -4.98 9.43
C ALA A 134 -19.70 -3.85 10.47
N MET A 135 -18.50 -3.66 11.03
CA MET A 135 -18.23 -2.55 11.93
C MET A 135 -18.31 -1.22 11.18
N ALA A 136 -17.73 -1.10 9.99
CA ALA A 136 -17.81 0.10 9.15
C ALA A 136 -19.27 0.54 8.88
N ASP A 137 -20.15 -0.42 8.56
CA ASP A 137 -21.60 -0.17 8.37
C ASP A 137 -22.28 0.38 9.65
N THR A 138 -21.77 -0.03 10.82
CA THR A 138 -22.29 0.42 12.12
C THR A 138 -21.78 1.81 12.51
N ILE A 139 -20.51 2.16 12.21
CA ILE A 139 -19.96 3.49 12.53
C ILE A 139 -20.55 4.56 11.61
N GLU A 140 -20.80 4.23 10.34
CA GLU A 140 -21.45 5.13 9.38
C GLU A 140 -22.92 5.45 9.75
N SER A 141 -23.56 4.62 10.59
CA SER A 141 -24.93 4.83 11.08
C SER A 141 -25.00 5.64 12.39
N VAL A 142 -23.87 5.92 13.04
CA VAL A 142 -23.82 6.66 14.33
C VAL A 142 -23.30 8.09 14.18
N GLU A 143 -22.68 8.47 13.06
CA GLU A 143 -22.11 9.80 12.87
C GLU A 143 -23.05 10.77 12.13
N VAL A 144 -24.17 11.12 12.79
CA VAL A 144 -24.81 12.43 12.65
C VAL A 144 -25.09 12.91 14.09
N PRO A 145 -24.34 13.89 14.59
CA PRO A 145 -24.79 15.26 14.38
C PRO A 145 -23.68 16.25 14.01
N ALA A 146 -24.12 17.23 13.23
CA ALA A 146 -23.41 18.43 12.84
C ALA A 146 -22.80 19.21 14.03
N GLU A 147 -21.63 19.80 13.80
CA GLU A 147 -21.39 21.20 14.17
C GLU A 147 -20.31 21.79 13.26
N GLU A 148 -20.73 22.32 12.11
CA GLU A 148 -20.14 23.53 11.56
C GLU A 148 -20.63 24.71 12.45
N PRO A 149 -19.79 25.71 12.73
CA PRO A 149 -19.50 26.67 11.68
C PRO A 149 -18.05 27.16 11.61
N ALA A 150 -17.64 27.46 10.38
CA ALA A 150 -16.54 28.36 10.07
C ALA A 150 -16.69 29.72 10.79
N PRO A 151 -15.62 30.52 10.87
CA PRO A 151 -15.44 31.46 9.76
C PRO A 151 -13.99 31.66 9.30
N ALA A 152 -13.91 31.85 7.98
CA ALA A 152 -12.99 32.70 7.23
C ALA A 152 -11.82 33.37 7.97
N VAL A 153 -10.61 33.12 7.45
CA VAL A 153 -9.70 34.22 7.09
C VAL A 153 -9.15 33.98 5.69
N GLU A 154 -9.50 34.94 4.83
CA GLU A 154 -9.01 35.19 3.48
C GLU A 154 -7.70 36.01 3.56
N GLU A 155 -6.93 36.02 2.46
CA GLU A 155 -5.74 36.85 2.16
C GLU A 155 -4.41 36.43 2.85
N ALA A 156 -3.24 36.37 2.20
CA ALA A 156 -2.78 37.07 1.00
C ALA A 156 -1.63 36.30 0.28
N GLN A 157 -1.68 36.29 -1.05
CA GLN A 157 -0.48 36.31 -1.87
C GLN A 157 0.21 37.66 -1.72
N SER A 158 1.52 37.69 -1.46
CA SER A 158 2.49 38.53 -2.17
C SER A 158 3.92 38.21 -1.77
N ALA A 159 4.78 38.28 -2.77
CA ALA A 159 6.22 38.12 -2.72
C ALA A 159 6.91 39.30 -2.02
N GLU A 160 8.12 39.11 -1.48
CA GLU A 160 9.24 40.02 -1.76
C GLU A 160 10.61 39.47 -1.32
N MET A 161 11.57 39.59 -2.25
CA MET A 161 12.97 40.03 -2.08
C MET A 161 13.84 39.44 -0.96
N ALA A 162 14.73 38.53 -1.35
CA ALA A 162 16.08 38.47 -0.79
C ALA A 162 17.05 39.19 -1.75
N VAL A 163 17.37 40.40 -1.32
CA VAL A 163 18.51 41.28 -1.61
C VAL A 163 19.64 40.76 -2.52
N THR A 164 19.96 41.62 -3.48
CA THR A 164 21.15 41.66 -4.35
C THR A 164 22.40 42.18 -3.64
N ASP A 165 23.57 41.82 -4.19
CA ASP A 165 24.83 42.60 -4.16
C ASP A 165 25.58 42.61 -2.80
N THR A 166 26.89 42.41 -2.68
CA THR A 166 28.02 42.48 -3.62
C THR A 166 29.23 41.85 -2.91
N SER A 167 30.18 41.27 -3.65
CA SER A 167 31.64 41.26 -3.43
C SER A 167 32.23 39.99 -4.06
N ASP A 168 32.39 40.00 -5.38
CA ASP A 168 33.35 39.14 -6.08
C ASP A 168 34.26 40.10 -6.85
N ASP A 169 35.36 40.45 -6.18
CA ASP A 169 36.50 41.22 -6.70
C ASP A 169 37.65 40.23 -6.84
N GLU A 170 37.85 39.67 -8.03
CA GLU A 170 39.16 39.18 -8.47
C GLU A 170 39.27 39.36 -9.99
N SER A 171 39.83 40.49 -10.38
CA SER A 171 40.51 40.65 -11.67
C SER A 171 42.01 40.40 -11.49
N GLU A 172 42.50 39.38 -12.20
CA GLU A 172 43.80 39.23 -12.87
C GLU A 172 45.07 39.75 -12.19
N VAL A 173 46.11 38.89 -12.07
CA VAL A 173 47.48 39.21 -12.52
C VAL A 173 48.27 37.91 -12.82
N GLU A 174 48.71 37.80 -14.08
CA GLU A 174 49.85 37.01 -14.56
C GLU A 174 51.12 37.27 -13.73
N ASN A 175 51.84 36.22 -13.31
CA ASN A 175 53.30 36.18 -13.52
C ASN A 175 53.92 34.79 -13.37
#